data_AF-A0A0G1ZA04-F1
#
_entry.id   AF-A0A0G1ZA04-F1
#
_cell.length_a   1.000
_cell.length_b   1.000
_cell.length_c   1.000
_cell.angle_alpha   90.00
_cell.angle_beta   90.00
_cell.angle_gamma   90.00
#
_symmetry.space_group_name_H-M   'P 1'
#
loop_
_entity.id
_entity.type
_entity.pdbx_description
1 polymer ?
#
loop_
_entity_poly.entity_id
_entity_poly.type
_entity_poly.pdbx_seq_one_letter_code
_entity_poly.pdbx_strand_id
1 'polypeptide(L)'
;MRKTALTVMLLLMTFHTAPIFAADFQARLLLHKQVVFEGRSLGIAGWFVAPDISTTRPLKNLFVAGPCYKDAHSWAEVMLGVMLTSTSQGDTLIKAYEFVGDVRVQCKNMKFFDVFAEFFIRPSDPVMICVITRQVVALHGLPALSAGIEWDWFIEKEIRIGPRLTMSYKTLSITATRQYAEHQNILRLYCLANL
;
A
#
# COMPACT_ATOMS: atom_id res chain seq x y z
N MET A 1 5.51 -7.29 -27.84
CA MET A 1 6.05 -8.35 -26.94
C MET A 1 7.51 -8.12 -26.54
N ARG A 2 8.48 -7.97 -27.47
CA ARG A 2 9.91 -7.74 -27.13
C ARG A 2 10.18 -6.49 -26.25
N LYS A 3 9.49 -5.37 -26.49
CA LYS A 3 9.66 -4.13 -25.71
C LYS A 3 9.20 -4.29 -24.25
N THR A 4 8.08 -4.98 -24.03
CA THR A 4 7.51 -5.25 -22.70
C THR A 4 8.42 -6.14 -21.86
N ALA A 5 8.96 -7.20 -22.46
CA ALA A 5 9.92 -8.09 -21.79
C ALA A 5 11.22 -7.36 -21.42
N LEU A 6 11.72 -6.50 -22.31
CA LEU A 6 12.90 -5.68 -22.05
C LEU A 6 12.66 -4.66 -20.92
N THR A 7 11.49 -4.00 -20.89
CA THR A 7 11.11 -3.08 -19.80
C THR A 7 10.98 -3.81 -18.46
N VAL A 8 10.36 -4.99 -18.44
CA VAL A 8 10.25 -5.83 -17.23
C VAL A 8 11.64 -6.27 -16.76
N MET A 9 12.52 -6.68 -17.68
CA MET A 9 13.88 -7.10 -17.36
C MET A 9 14.73 -5.93 -16.83
N LEU A 10 14.66 -4.75 -17.45
CA LEU A 10 15.32 -3.54 -16.96
C LEU A 10 14.82 -3.14 -15.57
N LEU A 11 13.50 -3.23 -15.33
CA LEU A 11 12.93 -2.91 -14.03
C LEU A 11 13.39 -3.93 -12.97
N LEU A 12 13.36 -5.23 -13.26
CA LEU A 12 13.88 -6.27 -12.38
C LEU A 12 15.38 -6.09 -12.09
N MET A 13 16.16 -5.64 -13.07
CA MET A 13 17.57 -5.32 -12.90
C MET A 13 17.79 -4.14 -11.94
N THR A 14 16.91 -3.12 -11.93
CA THR A 14 16.99 -2.03 -10.93
C THR A 14 16.71 -2.49 -9.49
N PHE A 15 15.99 -3.61 -9.30
CA PHE A 15 15.81 -4.21 -7.98
C PHE A 15 17.03 -5.03 -7.53
N HIS A 16 17.87 -5.51 -8.46
CA HIS A 16 19.02 -6.39 -8.16
C HIS A 16 20.32 -5.65 -7.83
N THR A 17 20.53 -4.41 -8.30
CA THR A 17 21.82 -3.73 -8.17
C THR A 17 21.98 -2.87 -6.93
N ALA A 18 20.92 -2.60 -6.18
CA ALA A 18 21.03 -1.83 -4.95
C ALA A 18 21.13 -2.80 -3.76
N PRO A 19 22.15 -2.65 -2.88
CA PRO A 19 22.54 -3.67 -1.92
C PRO A 19 21.33 -4.11 -1.10
N ILE A 20 20.97 -5.39 -1.25
CA ILE A 20 19.85 -6.03 -0.52
C ILE A 20 20.17 -6.10 0.99
N PHE A 21 21.45 -5.94 1.36
CA PHE A 21 21.96 -6.13 2.72
C PHE A 21 21.91 -4.89 3.63
N ALA A 22 21.41 -3.74 3.18
CA ALA A 22 21.36 -2.51 3.99
C ALA A 22 19.98 -1.82 4.02
N ALA A 23 18.94 -2.43 3.47
CA ALA A 23 17.59 -1.88 3.53
C ALA A 23 16.79 -2.53 4.66
N ASP A 24 16.10 -1.73 5.47
CA ASP A 24 15.14 -2.23 6.43
C ASP A 24 14.00 -2.92 5.67
N PHE A 25 13.65 -4.14 6.08
CA PHE A 25 12.63 -4.93 5.40
C PHE A 25 11.32 -4.90 6.16
N GLN A 26 10.22 -4.66 5.44
CA GLN A 26 8.86 -4.68 6.00
C GLN A 26 7.93 -5.54 5.15
N ALA A 27 7.22 -6.48 5.76
CA ALA A 27 6.26 -7.33 5.07
C ALA A 27 4.93 -7.38 5.82
N ARG A 28 3.84 -7.01 5.14
CA ARG A 28 2.50 -6.88 5.78
C ARG A 28 1.41 -7.54 4.96
N LEU A 29 0.43 -8.08 5.68
CA LEU A 29 -0.86 -8.52 5.14
C LEU A 29 -1.87 -7.38 5.25
N LEU A 30 -2.55 -7.10 4.14
CA LEU A 30 -3.60 -6.11 4.02
C LEU A 30 -4.88 -6.83 3.58
N LEU A 31 -5.98 -6.55 4.25
CA LEU A 31 -7.32 -6.98 3.84
C LEU A 31 -8.15 -5.74 3.55
N HIS A 32 -8.88 -5.77 2.44
CA HIS A 32 -9.76 -4.69 2.03
C HIS A 32 -11.09 -5.25 1.57
N LYS A 33 -12.18 -4.57 1.92
CA LYS A 33 -13.52 -4.88 1.42
C LYS A 33 -14.30 -3.61 1.18
N GLN A 34 -15.03 -3.58 0.05
CA GLN A 34 -16.00 -2.54 -0.28
C GLN A 34 -17.37 -3.18 -0.50
N VAL A 35 -18.39 -2.63 0.13
CA VAL A 35 -19.79 -3.02 -0.07
C VAL A 35 -20.56 -1.80 -0.55
N VAL A 36 -20.95 -1.81 -1.83
CA VAL A 36 -21.72 -0.72 -2.44
C VAL A 36 -23.21 -1.04 -2.34
N PHE A 37 -24.02 -0.04 -2.00
CA PHE A 37 -25.47 -0.22 -1.90
C PHE A 37 -26.10 -0.40 -3.28
N GLU A 38 -27.11 -1.27 -3.37
CA GLU A 38 -27.77 -1.58 -4.64
C GLU A 38 -28.29 -0.32 -5.35
N GLY A 39 -27.98 -0.21 -6.64
CA GLY A 39 -28.38 0.92 -7.49
C GLY A 39 -27.72 2.26 -7.13
N ARG A 40 -26.70 2.29 -6.27
CA ARG A 40 -26.00 3.52 -5.85
C ARG A 40 -24.49 3.40 -6.06
N SER A 41 -23.81 4.54 -6.11
CA SER A 41 -22.33 4.61 -6.08
C SER A 41 -21.77 4.69 -4.66
N LEU A 42 -22.64 4.78 -3.64
CA LEU A 42 -22.25 4.92 -2.24
C LEU A 42 -22.24 3.55 -1.55
N GLY A 43 -21.36 3.40 -0.56
CA GLY A 43 -21.17 2.16 0.17
C GLY A 43 -20.36 2.34 1.44
N ILE A 44 -19.86 1.23 1.97
CA ILE A 44 -18.95 1.17 3.11
C ILE A 44 -17.69 0.41 2.69
N ALA A 45 -16.53 0.91 3.12
CA ALA A 45 -15.25 0.24 2.98
C ALA A 45 -14.63 -0.04 4.34
N GLY A 46 -13.76 -1.04 4.38
CA GLY A 46 -12.94 -1.34 5.54
C GLY A 46 -11.59 -1.91 5.16
N TRP A 47 -10.57 -1.52 5.92
CA TRP A 47 -9.22 -2.05 5.82
C TRP A 47 -8.77 -2.64 7.14
N PHE A 48 -8.05 -3.74 7.03
CA PHE A 48 -7.22 -4.28 8.10
C PHE A 48 -5.78 -4.37 7.61
N VAL A 49 -4.84 -3.85 8.39
CA VAL A 49 -3.40 -4.01 8.15
C VAL A 49 -2.80 -4.75 9.33
N ALA A 50 -2.28 -5.94 9.04
CA ALA A 50 -1.61 -6.78 10.01
C ALA A 50 -0.23 -6.18 10.39
N PRO A 51 0.38 -6.65 11.50
CA PRO A 51 1.71 -6.27 11.89
C PRO A 51 2.73 -6.68 10.83
N ASP A 52 3.86 -6.00 10.88
CA ASP A 52 5.01 -6.37 10.07
C ASP A 52 5.59 -7.70 10.52
N ILE A 53 5.54 -8.71 9.64
CA ILE A 53 6.02 -10.07 9.93
C ILE A 53 7.54 -10.13 10.08
N SER A 54 8.27 -9.12 9.59
CA SER A 54 9.73 -9.03 9.78
C SER A 54 10.11 -8.56 11.18
N THR A 55 9.17 -8.01 11.94
CA THR A 55 9.38 -7.46 13.28
C THR A 55 8.68 -8.30 14.33
N THR A 56 9.33 -8.54 15.45
CA THR A 56 8.69 -9.24 16.58
C THR A 56 7.98 -8.25 17.51
N ARG A 57 8.52 -7.03 17.67
CA ARG A 57 7.94 -5.92 18.46
C ARG A 57 8.49 -4.56 17.97
N PRO A 58 7.74 -3.45 18.10
CA PRO A 58 6.33 -3.39 18.47
C PRO A 58 5.42 -3.90 17.35
N LEU A 59 4.38 -4.66 17.72
CA LEU A 59 3.37 -5.13 16.77
C LEU A 59 2.29 -4.06 16.60
N LYS A 60 2.09 -3.61 15.36
CA LYS A 60 1.10 -2.57 15.03
C LYS A 60 0.03 -3.12 14.10
N ASN A 61 -1.22 -3.09 14.54
CA ASN A 61 -2.37 -3.43 13.70
C ASN A 61 -3.16 -2.16 13.38
N LEU A 62 -3.71 -2.07 12.19
CA LEU A 62 -4.61 -0.98 11.79
C LEU A 62 -5.98 -1.56 11.45
N PHE A 63 -7.03 -0.94 11.98
CA PHE A 63 -8.41 -1.18 11.59
C PHE A 63 -9.05 0.15 11.26
N VAL A 64 -9.56 0.31 10.04
CA VAL A 64 -10.31 1.51 9.64
C VAL A 64 -11.54 1.09 8.83
N ALA A 65 -12.63 1.83 8.98
CA ALA A 65 -13.82 1.65 8.20
C ALA A 65 -14.55 2.98 8.01
N GLY A 66 -15.37 3.08 6.97
CA GLY A 66 -16.12 4.29 6.71
C GLY A 66 -16.85 4.29 5.37
N PRO A 67 -17.52 5.40 5.03
CA PRO A 67 -18.18 5.54 3.75
C PRO A 67 -17.19 5.43 2.58
N CYS A 68 -17.65 4.81 1.50
CA CYS A 68 -16.98 4.81 0.22
C CYS A 68 -17.90 5.29 -0.90
N TYR A 69 -17.30 5.91 -1.90
CA TYR A 69 -17.90 6.16 -3.20
C TYR A 69 -17.16 5.32 -4.24
N LYS A 70 -17.88 4.69 -5.16
CA LYS A 70 -17.33 3.85 -6.22
C LYS A 70 -18.14 4.00 -7.49
N ASP A 71 -17.44 4.29 -8.57
CA ASP A 71 -17.98 4.27 -9.93
C ASP A 71 -17.17 3.31 -10.83
N ALA A 72 -17.39 3.37 -12.14
CA ALA A 72 -16.75 2.48 -13.11
C ALA A 72 -15.22 2.66 -13.24
N HIS A 73 -14.70 3.84 -12.88
CA HIS A 73 -13.30 4.23 -13.12
C HIS A 73 -12.61 4.77 -11.88
N SER A 74 -13.32 5.04 -10.81
CA SER A 74 -12.77 5.64 -9.61
C SER A 74 -13.46 5.14 -8.35
N TRP A 75 -12.75 5.28 -7.23
CA TRP A 75 -13.35 5.16 -5.92
C TRP A 75 -12.66 6.11 -4.94
N ALA A 76 -13.41 6.49 -3.91
CA ALA A 76 -12.94 7.28 -2.79
C ALA A 76 -13.44 6.66 -1.48
N GLU A 77 -12.62 6.70 -0.44
CA GLU A 77 -12.90 6.19 0.90
C GLU A 77 -12.54 7.26 1.91
N VAL A 78 -13.42 7.49 2.87
CA VAL A 78 -13.12 8.32 4.05
C VAL A 78 -13.39 7.46 5.26
N MET A 79 -12.35 7.11 5.98
CA MET A 79 -12.40 6.11 7.04
C MET A 79 -11.82 6.66 8.33
N LEU A 80 -12.38 6.17 9.43
CA LEU A 80 -11.86 6.39 10.77
C LEU A 80 -11.61 5.04 11.41
N GLY A 81 -10.70 5.01 12.38
CA GLY A 81 -10.44 3.77 13.09
C GLY A 81 -9.35 3.90 14.13
N VAL A 82 -8.68 2.77 14.37
CA VAL A 82 -7.72 2.62 15.46
C VAL A 82 -6.47 1.89 15.00
N MET A 83 -5.32 2.40 15.45
CA MET A 83 -4.05 1.68 15.42
C MET A 83 -3.79 1.08 16.80
N LEU A 84 -3.64 -0.24 16.84
CA LEU A 84 -3.33 -1.00 18.05
C LEU A 84 -1.84 -1.29 18.06
N THR A 85 -1.11 -0.72 19.01
CA THR A 85 0.31 -0.96 19.20
C THR A 85 0.52 -1.82 20.43
N SER A 86 1.21 -2.94 20.26
CA SER A 86 1.64 -3.81 21.35
C SER A 86 3.17 -3.83 21.42
N THR A 87 3.72 -3.34 22.52
CA THR A 87 5.17 -3.35 22.79
C THR A 87 5.47 -4.04 24.11
N SER A 88 6.74 -4.34 24.37
CA SER A 88 7.17 -4.86 25.66
C SER A 88 8.27 -3.99 26.25
N GLN A 89 8.18 -3.74 27.55
CA GLN A 89 9.25 -3.13 28.33
C GLN A 89 9.60 -4.10 29.46
N GLY A 90 10.70 -4.84 29.30
CA GLY A 90 10.98 -6.03 30.13
C GLY A 90 9.91 -7.12 29.90
N ASP A 91 9.38 -7.68 30.98
CA ASP A 91 8.34 -8.71 30.95
C ASP A 91 6.91 -8.15 30.79
N THR A 92 6.75 -6.83 30.84
CA THR A 92 5.43 -6.19 30.79
C THR A 92 5.00 -5.92 29.35
N LEU A 93 3.82 -6.43 28.99
CA LEU A 93 3.15 -6.10 27.73
C LEU A 93 2.41 -4.76 27.85
N ILE A 94 2.80 -3.79 27.03
CA ILE A 94 2.17 -2.47 26.97
C ILE A 94 1.33 -2.39 25.69
N LYS A 95 0.04 -2.06 25.83
CA LYS A 95 -0.89 -1.85 24.72
C LYS A 95 -1.25 -0.37 24.63
N ALA A 96 -1.12 0.21 23.45
CA ALA A 96 -1.51 1.57 23.14
C ALA A 96 -2.52 1.59 21.99
N TYR A 97 -3.42 2.57 22.03
CA TYR A 97 -4.49 2.76 21.08
C TYR A 97 -4.39 4.19 20.55
N GLU A 98 -4.26 4.36 19.24
CA GLU A 98 -4.27 5.66 18.58
C GLU A 98 -5.45 5.73 17.63
N PHE A 99 -6.29 6.76 17.76
CA PHE A 99 -7.32 7.05 16.77
C PHE A 99 -6.68 7.57 15.49
N VAL A 100 -7.18 7.12 14.35
CA VAL A 100 -6.63 7.48 13.04
C VAL A 100 -7.74 7.80 12.05
N GLY A 101 -7.42 8.67 11.11
CA GLY A 101 -8.23 8.96 9.93
C GLY A 101 -7.49 8.56 8.67
N ASP A 102 -8.22 8.13 7.65
CA ASP A 102 -7.64 7.60 6.42
C ASP A 102 -8.54 7.96 5.24
N VAL A 103 -8.02 8.78 4.34
CA VAL A 103 -8.71 9.20 3.12
C VAL A 103 -7.98 8.62 1.93
N ARG A 104 -8.66 7.83 1.11
CA ARG A 104 -8.07 7.14 -0.04
C ARG A 104 -8.85 7.43 -1.30
N VAL A 105 -8.15 7.61 -2.40
CA VAL A 105 -8.74 7.83 -3.72
C VAL A 105 -7.96 7.02 -4.75
N GLN A 106 -8.68 6.39 -5.66
CA GLN A 106 -8.09 5.77 -6.84
C GLN A 106 -8.83 6.21 -8.10
N CYS A 107 -8.07 6.52 -9.14
CA CYS A 107 -8.55 6.71 -10.50
C CYS A 107 -7.87 5.68 -11.40
N LYS A 108 -8.67 4.78 -11.98
CA LYS A 108 -8.25 3.76 -12.93
C LYS A 108 -8.45 4.23 -14.37
N ASN A 109 -7.72 3.61 -15.29
CA ASN A 109 -7.86 3.81 -16.73
C ASN A 109 -7.69 5.27 -17.17
N MET A 110 -6.86 6.08 -16.47
CA MET A 110 -6.38 7.30 -17.13
C MET A 110 -5.55 6.85 -18.33
N LYS A 111 -5.53 7.64 -19.42
CA LYS A 111 -5.00 7.26 -20.76
C LYS A 111 -3.73 6.38 -20.76
N PHE A 112 -2.85 6.52 -19.75
CA PHE A 112 -1.61 5.75 -19.64
C PHE A 112 -1.34 5.12 -18.27
N PHE A 113 -2.06 5.48 -17.20
CA PHE A 113 -1.72 5.14 -15.82
C PHE A 113 -2.98 5.04 -14.94
N ASP A 114 -2.87 4.25 -13.87
CA ASP A 114 -3.74 4.29 -12.71
C ASP A 114 -3.07 5.12 -11.60
N VAL A 115 -3.84 5.93 -10.91
CA VAL A 115 -3.38 6.79 -9.82
C VAL A 115 -4.09 6.40 -8.54
N PHE A 116 -3.34 6.27 -7.45
CA PHE A 116 -3.85 6.10 -6.10
C PHE A 116 -3.21 7.15 -5.19
N ALA A 117 -4.00 7.71 -4.29
CA ALA A 117 -3.54 8.61 -3.25
C ALA A 117 -4.20 8.25 -1.92
N GLU A 118 -3.44 8.36 -0.85
CA GLU A 118 -3.85 8.13 0.52
C GLU A 118 -3.35 9.27 1.40
N PHE A 119 -4.23 9.77 2.26
CA PHE A 119 -3.90 10.71 3.31
C PHE A 119 -4.26 10.08 4.64
N PHE A 120 -3.22 9.64 5.36
CA PHE A 120 -3.33 8.93 6.62
C PHE A 120 -2.99 9.88 7.77
N ILE A 121 -3.97 10.14 8.62
CA ILE A 121 -3.86 11.05 9.76
C ILE A 121 -3.74 10.21 11.03
N ARG A 122 -2.58 10.27 11.67
CA ARG A 122 -2.42 9.85 13.07
C ARG A 122 -1.91 11.01 13.93
N PRO A 123 -2.30 11.12 15.21
CA PRO A 123 -1.91 12.23 16.09
C PRO A 123 -0.41 12.46 16.17
N SER A 124 0.38 11.39 16.05
CA SER A 124 1.83 11.41 16.18
C SER A 124 2.57 11.72 14.88
N ASP A 125 1.95 11.54 13.70
CA ASP A 125 2.63 11.69 12.40
C ASP A 125 1.64 11.57 11.22
N PRO A 126 1.13 12.68 10.66
CA PRO A 126 0.35 12.59 9.43
C PRO A 126 1.25 12.20 8.25
N VAL A 127 0.74 11.32 7.38
CA VAL A 127 1.46 10.79 6.21
C VAL A 127 0.57 10.88 4.98
N MET A 128 1.13 11.33 3.87
CA MET A 128 0.50 11.26 2.56
C MET A 128 1.25 10.24 1.70
N ILE A 129 0.53 9.31 1.09
CA ILE A 129 1.08 8.31 0.19
C ILE A 129 0.48 8.55 -1.19
N CYS A 130 1.29 8.52 -2.22
CA CYS A 130 0.81 8.62 -3.59
C CYS A 130 1.51 7.59 -4.46
N VAL A 131 0.74 6.99 -5.35
CA VAL A 131 1.14 5.88 -6.19
C VAL A 131 0.67 6.14 -7.60
N ILE A 132 1.58 6.03 -8.56
CA ILE A 132 1.28 6.03 -9.99
C ILE A 132 1.74 4.69 -10.54
N THR A 133 0.80 3.91 -11.07
CA THR A 133 1.08 2.58 -11.64
C THR A 133 0.57 2.46 -13.05
N ARG A 134 1.22 1.62 -13.85
CA ARG A 134 0.75 1.22 -15.17
C ARG A 134 0.75 -0.29 -15.25
N GLN A 135 -0.32 -0.85 -15.79
CA GLN A 135 -0.32 -2.26 -16.15
C GLN A 135 0.62 -2.49 -17.33
N VAL A 136 1.61 -3.36 -17.13
CA VAL A 136 2.66 -3.66 -18.13
C VAL A 136 2.34 -4.95 -18.87
N VAL A 137 1.68 -5.91 -18.21
CA VAL A 137 1.22 -7.17 -18.81
C VAL A 137 -0.19 -7.50 -18.31
N ALA A 138 -1.10 -7.71 -19.27
CA ALA A 138 -2.43 -8.26 -19.05
C ALA A 138 -2.60 -9.43 -20.01
N LEU A 139 -2.63 -10.67 -19.49
CA LEU A 139 -2.91 -11.86 -20.29
C LEU A 139 -4.09 -12.60 -19.66
N HIS A 140 -5.08 -12.97 -20.47
CA HIS A 140 -6.24 -13.71 -20.00
C HIS A 140 -5.80 -15.01 -19.30
N GLY A 141 -6.25 -15.20 -18.05
CA GLY A 141 -5.95 -16.40 -17.25
C GLY A 141 -4.60 -16.40 -16.52
N LEU A 142 -3.77 -15.37 -16.69
CA LEU A 142 -2.48 -15.23 -16.00
C LEU A 142 -2.48 -14.05 -15.02
N PRO A 143 -1.55 -14.01 -14.05
CA PRO A 143 -1.38 -12.85 -13.18
C PRO A 143 -1.12 -11.58 -13.99
N ALA A 144 -1.84 -10.52 -13.68
CA ALA A 144 -1.60 -9.19 -14.20
C ALA A 144 -0.33 -8.61 -13.53
N LEU A 145 0.55 -8.01 -14.33
CA LEU A 145 1.74 -7.34 -13.82
C LEU A 145 1.63 -5.84 -14.07
N SER A 146 1.85 -5.06 -13.01
CA SER A 146 1.90 -3.61 -13.03
C SER A 146 3.23 -3.11 -12.48
N ALA A 147 3.73 -2.02 -13.05
CA ALA A 147 4.91 -1.32 -12.59
C ALA A 147 4.59 0.15 -12.40
N GLY A 148 5.27 0.81 -11.46
CA GLY A 148 4.98 2.19 -11.12
C GLY A 148 6.01 2.80 -10.18
N ILE A 149 5.61 3.93 -9.62
CA ILE A 149 6.35 4.67 -8.61
C ILE A 149 5.40 4.91 -7.44
N GLU A 150 5.92 4.74 -6.24
CA GLU A 150 5.25 5.08 -4.99
C GLU A 150 6.11 6.07 -4.22
N TRP A 151 5.48 7.04 -3.59
CA TRP A 151 6.15 7.92 -2.65
C TRP A 151 5.30 8.18 -1.41
N ASP A 152 5.99 8.26 -0.28
CA ASP A 152 5.47 8.65 1.02
C ASP A 152 6.00 10.03 1.35
N TRP A 153 5.13 10.94 1.76
CA TRP A 153 5.49 12.20 2.35
C TRP A 153 5.01 12.24 3.79
N PHE A 154 5.97 12.24 4.71
CA PHE A 154 5.72 12.47 6.12
C PHE A 154 5.71 13.99 6.32
N ILE A 155 4.59 14.56 6.77
CA ILE A 155 4.46 16.02 6.86
C ILE A 155 5.53 16.55 7.84
N GLU A 156 6.21 17.64 7.47
CA GLU A 156 7.36 18.21 8.21
C GLU A 156 8.63 17.34 8.25
N LYS A 157 8.69 16.27 7.46
CA LYS A 157 9.81 15.33 7.38
C LYS A 157 10.22 15.09 5.92
N GLU A 158 10.99 14.02 5.71
CA GLU A 158 11.49 13.59 4.41
C GLU A 158 10.40 13.00 3.50
N ILE A 159 10.62 13.13 2.19
CA ILE A 159 9.88 12.41 1.16
C ILE A 159 10.65 11.14 0.83
N ARG A 160 9.97 10.01 0.81
CA ARG A 160 10.53 8.72 0.40
C ARG A 160 9.90 8.31 -0.92
N ILE A 161 10.71 8.02 -1.93
CA ILE A 161 10.21 7.65 -3.27
C ILE A 161 10.84 6.36 -3.73
N GLY A 162 10.14 5.58 -4.55
CA GLY A 162 10.59 4.24 -4.90
C GLY A 162 9.91 3.60 -6.10
N PRO A 163 10.59 2.69 -6.82
CA PRO A 163 9.92 1.83 -7.79
C PRO A 163 8.93 0.91 -7.07
N ARG A 164 7.79 0.70 -7.72
CA ARG A 164 6.72 -0.20 -7.29
C ARG A 164 6.48 -1.27 -8.34
N LEU A 165 6.34 -2.50 -7.89
CA LEU A 165 5.95 -3.66 -8.68
C LEU A 165 4.75 -4.32 -8.03
N THR A 166 3.70 -4.56 -8.81
CA THR A 166 2.50 -5.26 -8.33
C THR A 166 2.18 -6.42 -9.25
N MET A 167 1.98 -7.60 -8.67
CA MET A 167 1.44 -8.77 -9.34
C MET A 167 0.06 -9.07 -8.75
N SER A 168 -0.97 -9.15 -9.60
CA SER A 168 -2.36 -9.34 -9.18
C SER A 168 -2.97 -10.56 -9.85
N TYR A 169 -3.69 -11.39 -9.08
CA TYR A 169 -4.45 -12.52 -9.58
C TYR A 169 -5.76 -12.66 -8.81
N LYS A 170 -6.89 -12.56 -9.54
CA LYS A 170 -8.24 -12.53 -8.96
C LYS A 170 -8.35 -11.44 -7.88
N THR A 171 -8.67 -11.82 -6.65
CA THR A 171 -8.83 -10.94 -5.49
C THR A 171 -7.53 -10.68 -4.74
N LEU A 172 -6.42 -11.33 -5.12
CA LEU A 172 -5.14 -11.22 -4.42
C LEU A 172 -4.16 -10.37 -5.22
N SER A 173 -3.34 -9.60 -4.52
CA SER A 173 -2.20 -8.91 -5.11
C SER A 173 -1.00 -8.88 -4.17
N ILE A 174 0.19 -9.00 -4.75
CA ILE A 174 1.46 -8.85 -4.05
C ILE A 174 2.14 -7.62 -4.64
N THR A 175 2.50 -6.67 -3.78
CA THR A 175 3.20 -5.44 -4.17
C THR A 175 4.54 -5.36 -3.46
N ALA A 176 5.60 -5.10 -4.20
CA ALA A 176 6.91 -4.74 -3.68
C ALA A 176 7.21 -3.27 -4.02
N THR A 177 7.62 -2.50 -3.01
CA THR A 177 8.06 -1.10 -3.18
C THR A 177 9.40 -0.92 -2.48
N ARG A 178 10.38 -0.32 -3.16
CA ARG A 178 11.66 0.04 -2.55
C ARG A 178 11.75 1.55 -2.36
N GLN A 179 11.60 2.03 -1.13
CA GLN A 179 11.60 3.45 -0.81
C GLN A 179 12.99 3.94 -0.41
N TYR A 180 13.43 5.05 -1.00
CA TYR A 180 14.71 5.71 -0.72
C TYR A 180 14.48 6.99 0.10
N ALA A 181 15.30 7.22 1.12
CA ALA A 181 15.35 8.43 1.94
C ALA A 181 16.80 8.75 2.35
N GLU A 182 17.07 9.97 2.83
CA GLU A 182 18.46 10.46 3.08
C GLU A 182 19.25 9.58 4.05
N HIS A 183 18.55 8.90 4.97
CA HIS A 183 19.16 8.05 5.99
C HIS A 183 18.63 6.62 6.05
N GLN A 184 17.66 6.26 5.20
CA GLN A 184 17.01 4.95 5.25
C GLN A 184 16.61 4.46 3.87
N ASN A 185 16.90 3.19 3.60
CA ASN A 185 16.35 2.46 2.47
C ASN A 185 15.40 1.40 3.01
N ILE A 186 14.17 1.34 2.51
CA ILE A 186 13.18 0.38 3.00
C ILE A 186 12.65 -0.44 1.83
N LEU A 187 12.66 -1.76 1.97
CA LEU A 187 11.96 -2.66 1.06
C LEU A 187 10.66 -3.10 1.71
N ARG A 188 9.53 -2.70 1.12
CA ARG A 188 8.19 -3.05 1.58
C ARG A 188 7.58 -4.11 0.69
N LEU A 189 6.97 -5.11 1.30
CA LEU A 189 6.17 -6.15 0.67
C LEU A 189 4.75 -6.14 1.24
N TYR A 190 3.76 -5.92 0.39
CA TYR A 190 2.36 -5.94 0.74
C TYR A 190 1.67 -7.13 0.09
N CYS A 191 0.96 -7.92 0.88
CA CYS A 191 0.02 -8.91 0.37
C CYS A 191 -1.39 -8.39 0.62
N LEU A 192 -2.12 -8.05 -0.44
CA LEU A 192 -3.49 -7.52 -0.36
C LEU A 192 -4.50 -8.57 -0.83
N ALA A 193 -5.51 -8.82 0.00
CA ALA A 193 -6.71 -9.54 -0.37
C ALA A 193 -7.94 -8.62 -0.40
N ASN A 194 -8.58 -8.54 -1.57
CA ASN A 194 -9.83 -7.81 -1.79
C ASN A 194 -11.02 -8.77 -1.63
N LEU A 195 -11.75 -8.65 -0.51
CA LEU A 195 -12.80 -9.57 -0.06
C LEU A 195 -14.22 -9.12 -0.41
#